data_AF-A0A6A6XTP9-F1
#
_entry.id   AF-A0A6A6XTP9-F1
#
_cell.length_a   1.000
_cell.length_b   1.000
_cell.length_c   1.000
_cell.angle_alpha   90.00
_cell.angle_beta   90.00
_cell.angle_gamma   90.00
#
_symmetry.space_group_name_H-M   'P 1'
#
loop_
_entity.id
_entity.type
_entity.pdbx_description
1 polymer ?
#
loop_
_entity_poly.entity_id
_entity_poly.type
_entity_poly.pdbx_seq_one_letter_code
_entity_poly.pdbx_strand_id
1 'polypeptide(L)'
;SNQQTVKMTVVLKTPADWQSWIFLRKETAKQYDLWQYCNPDVLAKDLPEFKGPDYPLPIEVNRKPKEDEELEVPTIANLTKDERECWRDLMDDYKFKEAKWSRKEQAMNSLVYEIGRTIDQRHIYLIANLDTAYERLKVLKQHLCPSDA
;
A
#
# COMPACT_ATOMS: atom_id res chain seq x y z
N SER A 1 8.20 -24.82 21.85
CA SER A 1 7.37 -23.95 22.69
C SER A 1 6.63 -23.00 21.77
N ASN A 2 5.33 -23.19 21.54
CA ASN A 2 4.53 -22.26 20.74
C ASN A 2 4.24 -21.04 21.62
N GLN A 3 4.91 -19.92 21.35
CA GLN A 3 4.53 -18.65 21.97
C GLN A 3 3.18 -18.24 21.39
N GLN A 4 2.12 -18.37 22.19
CA GLN A 4 0.88 -17.66 21.95
C GLN A 4 1.16 -16.17 22.17
N THR A 5 1.36 -15.43 21.08
CA THR A 5 1.38 -13.97 21.13
C THR A 5 -0.02 -13.51 21.52
N VAL A 6 -0.19 -13.02 22.74
CA VAL A 6 -1.43 -12.37 23.17
C VAL A 6 -1.59 -11.12 22.32
N LYS A 7 -2.49 -11.15 21.33
CA LYS A 7 -2.87 -9.95 20.56
C LYS A 7 -3.65 -9.03 21.49
N MET A 8 -2.99 -8.01 22.04
CA MET A 8 -3.69 -6.92 22.71
C MET A 8 -4.59 -6.22 21.70
N THR A 9 -5.90 -6.29 21.92
CA THR A 9 -6.88 -5.61 21.07
C THR A 9 -7.38 -4.38 21.80
N VAL A 10 -6.97 -3.21 21.32
CA VAL A 10 -7.50 -1.92 21.80
C VAL A 10 -8.65 -1.51 20.89
N VAL A 11 -9.81 -1.23 21.49
CA VAL A 11 -11.02 -0.75 20.79
C VAL A 11 -11.12 0.77 20.94
N LEU A 12 -11.29 1.49 19.83
CA LEU A 12 -11.50 2.94 19.84
C LEU A 12 -12.97 3.23 20.14
N LYS A 13 -13.25 3.60 21.38
CA LYS A 13 -14.61 3.94 21.83
C LYS A 13 -14.73 5.40 22.21
N THR A 14 -13.70 5.95 22.82
CA THR A 14 -13.65 7.31 23.34
C THR A 14 -12.35 8.00 22.94
N PRO A 15 -12.25 9.32 23.06
CA PRO A 15 -11.02 10.02 22.76
C PRO A 15 -9.80 9.55 23.57
N ALA A 16 -9.99 9.10 24.80
CA ALA A 16 -8.91 8.56 25.63
C ALA A 16 -8.24 7.30 25.03
N ASP A 17 -8.97 6.55 24.20
CA ASP A 17 -8.44 5.33 23.57
C ASP A 17 -7.55 5.64 22.36
N TRP A 18 -7.62 6.87 21.83
CA TRP A 18 -7.01 7.25 20.55
C TRP A 18 -5.52 6.92 20.47
N GLN A 19 -4.74 7.34 21.45
CA GLN A 19 -3.27 7.21 21.40
C GLN A 19 -2.83 5.75 21.37
N SER A 20 -3.37 4.92 22.25
CA SER A 20 -3.09 3.48 22.29
C SER A 20 -3.61 2.78 21.04
N TRP A 21 -4.78 3.21 20.55
CA TRP A 21 -5.38 2.64 19.36
C TRP A 21 -4.56 2.97 18.10
N ILE A 22 -4.29 4.24 17.81
CA ILE A 22 -3.57 4.66 16.60
C ILE A 22 -2.14 4.12 16.58
N PHE A 23 -1.49 4.00 17.75
CA PHE A 23 -0.17 3.39 17.88
C PHE A 23 -0.14 1.97 17.28
N LEU A 24 -1.10 1.11 17.62
CA LEU A 24 -1.12 -0.26 17.09
C LEU A 24 -1.36 -0.30 15.57
N ARG A 25 -2.15 0.61 15.00
CA ARG A 25 -2.41 0.65 13.53
C ARG A 25 -1.18 1.15 12.80
N LYS A 26 -0.49 2.13 13.40
CA LYS A 26 0.80 2.62 12.90
C LYS A 26 1.85 1.50 12.91
N GLU A 27 1.93 0.71 13.98
CA GLU A 27 2.87 -0.42 14.05
C GLU A 27 2.52 -1.52 13.03
N THR A 28 1.24 -1.91 12.91
CA THR A 28 0.79 -2.84 11.85
C THR A 28 1.15 -2.30 10.46
N ALA A 29 0.88 -1.03 10.17
CA ALA A 29 1.17 -0.43 8.87
C ALA A 29 2.68 -0.39 8.58
N LYS A 30 3.50 -0.05 9.58
CA LYS A 30 4.97 0.00 9.44
C LYS A 30 5.59 -1.35 9.16
N GLN A 31 5.03 -2.45 9.68
CA GLN A 31 5.52 -3.81 9.38
C GLN A 31 5.54 -4.13 7.88
N TYR A 32 4.72 -3.43 7.09
CA TYR A 32 4.60 -3.59 5.65
C TYR A 32 4.99 -2.32 4.86
N ASP A 33 5.67 -1.36 5.49
CA ASP A 33 6.04 -0.06 4.91
C ASP A 33 4.85 0.77 4.38
N LEU A 34 3.67 0.64 5.03
CA LEU A 34 2.42 1.23 4.55
C LEU A 34 2.09 2.59 5.16
N TRP A 35 2.68 2.95 6.31
CA TRP A 35 2.25 4.12 7.08
C TRP A 35 2.27 5.42 6.28
N GLN A 36 3.25 5.58 5.38
CA GLN A 36 3.34 6.75 4.50
C GLN A 36 2.11 6.97 3.62
N TYR A 37 1.39 5.91 3.26
CA TYR A 37 0.19 5.93 2.40
C TYR A 37 -1.12 6.11 3.19
N CYS A 38 -1.10 6.02 4.51
CA CYS A 38 -2.31 6.06 5.32
C CYS A 38 -2.23 6.96 6.56
N ASN A 39 -1.12 7.67 6.76
CA ASN A 39 -0.92 8.54 7.91
C ASN A 39 -1.96 9.68 7.96
N PRO A 40 -2.89 9.70 8.94
CA PRO A 40 -3.94 10.72 9.02
C PRO A 40 -3.41 12.11 9.39
N ASP A 41 -2.14 12.23 9.81
CA ASP A 41 -1.49 13.49 10.12
C ASP A 41 -1.03 14.23 8.84
N VAL A 42 -0.91 13.52 7.72
CA VAL A 42 -0.48 14.07 6.43
C VAL A 42 -1.71 14.60 5.66
N LEU A 43 -1.53 15.67 4.90
CA LEU A 43 -2.58 16.20 4.01
C LEU A 43 -2.71 15.28 2.80
N ALA A 44 -3.94 15.05 2.33
CA ALA A 44 -4.24 14.17 1.20
C ALA A 44 -3.33 14.38 -0.02
N LYS A 45 -3.07 15.65 -0.36
CA LYS A 45 -2.22 16.06 -1.49
C LYS A 45 -0.73 15.70 -1.34
N ASP A 46 -0.27 15.45 -0.12
CA ASP A 46 1.13 15.18 0.21
C ASP A 46 1.37 13.68 0.42
N LEU A 47 0.34 12.83 0.28
CA LEU A 47 0.52 11.38 0.33
C LEU A 47 1.17 10.85 -0.95
N PRO A 48 2.12 9.91 -0.84
CA PRO A 48 2.63 9.21 -2.01
C PRO A 48 1.52 8.35 -2.65
N GLU A 49 1.64 8.12 -3.95
CA GLU A 49 0.72 7.27 -4.69
C GLU A 49 0.92 5.80 -4.30
N PHE A 50 -0.17 5.11 -3.95
CA PHE A 50 -0.14 3.67 -3.66
C PHE A 50 -0.32 2.86 -4.94
N LYS A 51 0.72 2.84 -5.79
CA LYS A 51 0.74 2.15 -7.09
C LYS A 51 1.84 1.08 -7.13
N GLY A 52 1.52 -0.04 -7.78
CA GLY A 52 2.45 -1.16 -7.99
C GLY A 52 3.53 -0.88 -9.03
N PRO A 53 4.47 -1.82 -9.24
CA PRO A 53 5.48 -1.69 -10.28
C PRO A 53 4.82 -1.65 -11.66
N ASP A 54 5.38 -0.85 -12.58
CA ASP A 54 4.97 -0.85 -13.96
C ASP A 54 5.43 -2.15 -14.66
N TYR A 55 4.56 -2.71 -15.50
CA TYR A 55 4.90 -3.86 -16.32
C TYR A 55 5.99 -3.46 -17.32
N PRO A 56 7.12 -4.19 -17.41
CA PRO A 56 8.19 -3.83 -18.32
C PRO A 56 7.68 -3.95 -19.75
N LEU A 57 8.17 -3.11 -20.66
CA LEU A 57 7.81 -3.15 -22.08
C LEU A 57 8.99 -3.68 -22.91
N PRO A 58 8.77 -4.47 -23.99
CA PRO A 58 9.88 -5.03 -24.78
C PRO A 58 10.86 -3.98 -25.33
N ILE A 59 10.39 -2.74 -25.54
CA ILE A 59 11.21 -1.60 -25.95
C ILE A 59 12.30 -1.23 -24.93
N GLU A 60 12.15 -1.58 -23.65
CA GLU A 60 13.13 -1.33 -22.59
C GLU A 60 14.39 -2.19 -22.74
N VAL A 61 14.30 -3.28 -23.49
CA VAL A 61 15.44 -4.15 -23.82
C VAL A 61 16.09 -3.75 -25.13
N ASN A 62 15.31 -3.15 -26.02
CA ASN A 62 15.83 -2.76 -27.32
C ASN A 62 16.78 -1.57 -27.20
N ARG A 63 17.88 -1.69 -27.95
CA ARG A 63 18.87 -0.65 -28.20
C ARG A 63 18.17 0.70 -28.47
N LYS A 64 18.72 1.78 -27.89
CA LYS A 64 18.34 3.15 -28.27
C LYS A 64 18.26 3.25 -29.80
N PRO A 65 17.16 3.77 -30.36
CA PRO A 65 17.07 4.00 -31.80
C PRO A 65 18.28 4.85 -32.24
N LYS A 66 18.84 4.54 -33.41
CA LYS A 66 19.65 5.54 -34.12
C LYS A 66 18.70 6.67 -34.53
N GLU A 67 19.21 7.91 -34.57
CA GLU A 67 18.40 9.14 -34.70
C GLU A 67 17.47 9.20 -35.92
N ASP A 68 17.60 8.28 -36.88
CA ASP A 68 16.91 8.29 -38.18
C ASP A 68 15.99 7.07 -38.44
N GLU A 69 15.76 6.19 -37.46
CA GLU A 69 15.01 4.94 -37.65
C GLU A 69 13.61 5.02 -36.98
N GLU A 70 12.54 5.15 -37.79
CA GLU A 70 11.16 4.87 -37.34
C GLU A 70 11.06 3.37 -37.06
N LEU A 71 11.30 2.97 -35.82
CA LEU A 71 11.13 1.58 -35.40
C LEU A 71 9.69 1.36 -34.94
N GLU A 72 9.01 0.42 -35.60
CA GLU A 72 7.83 -0.22 -35.03
C GLU A 72 8.18 -0.76 -33.64
N VAL A 73 7.32 -0.53 -32.64
CA VAL A 73 7.51 -1.03 -31.28
C VAL A 73 7.70 -2.55 -31.36
N PRO A 74 8.89 -3.08 -31.00
CA PRO A 74 9.19 -4.49 -31.20
C PRO A 74 8.25 -5.33 -30.35
N THR A 75 7.56 -6.28 -30.98
CA THR A 75 6.88 -7.33 -30.23
C THR A 75 7.91 -8.31 -29.68
N ILE A 76 7.53 -9.10 -28.66
CA ILE A 76 8.41 -10.15 -28.10
C ILE A 76 8.93 -11.10 -29.20
N ALA A 77 8.14 -11.32 -30.26
CA ALA A 77 8.51 -12.16 -31.40
C ALA A 77 9.69 -11.60 -32.22
N ASN A 78 9.90 -10.29 -32.19
CA ASN A 78 10.93 -9.60 -32.97
C ASN A 78 12.28 -9.50 -32.22
N LEU A 79 12.32 -9.89 -30.93
CA LEU A 79 13.54 -9.86 -30.13
C LEU A 79 14.53 -10.92 -30.61
N THR A 80 15.82 -10.57 -30.66
CA THR A 80 16.93 -11.52 -30.85
C THR A 80 17.05 -12.48 -29.66
N LYS A 81 17.96 -13.46 -29.73
CA LYS A 81 18.18 -14.38 -28.60
C LYS A 81 18.65 -13.63 -27.34
N ASP A 82 19.62 -12.73 -27.50
CA ASP A 82 20.20 -11.98 -26.39
C ASP A 82 19.18 -10.98 -25.80
N GLU A 83 18.40 -10.30 -26.65
CA GLU A 83 17.30 -9.43 -26.19
C GLU A 83 16.20 -10.24 -25.47
N ARG A 84 15.90 -11.47 -25.89
CA ARG A 84 14.98 -12.33 -25.14
C ARG A 84 15.53 -12.75 -23.78
N GLU A 85 16.85 -12.87 -23.62
CA GLU A 85 17.47 -13.14 -22.33
C GLU A 85 17.35 -11.92 -21.41
N CYS A 86 17.71 -10.72 -21.87
CA CYS A 86 17.51 -9.49 -21.10
C CYS A 86 16.02 -9.23 -20.75
N TRP A 87 15.09 -9.55 -21.67
CA TRP A 87 13.66 -9.48 -21.41
C TRP A 87 13.21 -10.41 -20.28
N ARG A 88 13.76 -11.64 -20.23
CA ARG A 88 13.47 -12.58 -19.14
C ARG A 88 13.97 -12.05 -17.80
N ASP A 89 15.18 -11.49 -17.77
CA ASP A 89 15.75 -10.91 -16.54
C ASP A 89 14.91 -9.73 -16.03
N LEU A 90 14.48 -8.82 -16.91
CA LEU A 90 13.54 -7.74 -16.55
C LEU A 90 12.22 -8.29 -16.03
N MET A 91 11.72 -9.35 -16.66
CA MET A 91 10.45 -9.94 -16.27
C MET A 91 10.52 -10.66 -14.93
N ASP A 92 11.65 -11.27 -14.61
CA ASP A 92 11.87 -11.91 -13.32
C ASP A 92 12.01 -10.87 -12.20
N ASP A 93 12.68 -9.74 -12.45
CA ASP A 93 12.72 -8.61 -11.51
C ASP A 93 11.33 -7.98 -11.30
N TYR A 94 10.55 -7.77 -12.37
CA TYR A 94 9.18 -7.32 -12.26
C TYR A 94 8.33 -8.27 -11.41
N LYS A 95 8.37 -9.58 -11.67
CA LYS A 95 7.58 -10.57 -10.91
C LYS A 95 7.98 -10.56 -9.43
N PHE A 96 9.26 -10.40 -9.13
CA PHE A 96 9.73 -10.25 -7.77
C PHE A 96 9.16 -8.99 -7.09
N LYS A 97 9.20 -7.84 -7.79
CA LYS A 97 8.62 -6.58 -7.30
C LYS A 97 7.10 -6.67 -7.15
N GLU A 98 6.40 -7.27 -8.10
CA GLU A 98 4.96 -7.50 -8.09
C GLU A 98 4.56 -8.40 -6.92
N ALA A 99 5.30 -9.48 -6.65
CA ALA A 99 5.06 -10.34 -5.50
C ALA A 99 5.23 -9.58 -4.16
N LYS A 100 6.25 -8.71 -4.05
CA LYS A 100 6.42 -7.84 -2.88
C LYS A 100 5.27 -6.82 -2.78
N TRP A 101 4.83 -6.27 -3.90
CA TRP A 101 3.72 -5.33 -3.97
C TRP A 101 2.38 -5.97 -3.57
N SER A 102 2.06 -7.16 -4.07
CA SER A 102 0.84 -7.89 -3.72
C SER A 102 0.73 -8.15 -2.22
N ARG A 103 1.86 -8.43 -1.55
CA ARG A 103 1.89 -8.53 -0.07
C ARG A 103 1.54 -7.21 0.61
N LYS A 104 2.00 -6.07 0.08
CA LYS A 104 1.65 -4.74 0.58
C LYS A 104 0.17 -4.43 0.38
N GLU A 105 -0.39 -4.75 -0.78
CA GLU A 105 -1.81 -4.57 -1.08
C GLU A 105 -2.69 -5.41 -0.13
N GLN A 106 -2.36 -6.69 0.06
CA GLN A 106 -3.05 -7.55 1.03
C GLN A 106 -2.96 -7.00 2.46
N ALA A 107 -1.79 -6.48 2.86
CA ALA A 107 -1.61 -5.87 4.17
C ALA A 107 -2.40 -4.55 4.31
N MET A 108 -2.54 -3.74 3.25
CA MET A 108 -3.38 -2.54 3.25
C MET A 108 -4.85 -2.90 3.44
N ASN A 109 -5.36 -3.89 2.71
CA ASN A 109 -6.73 -4.39 2.87
C ASN A 109 -6.96 -4.96 4.28
N SER A 110 -5.97 -5.66 4.83
CA SER A 110 -6.01 -6.16 6.21
C SER A 110 -6.09 -5.01 7.21
N LEU A 111 -5.34 -3.92 7.00
CA LEU A 111 -5.38 -2.73 7.84
C LEU A 111 -6.76 -2.04 7.80
N VAL A 112 -7.35 -1.89 6.60
CA VAL A 112 -8.72 -1.36 6.42
C VAL A 112 -9.74 -2.17 7.22
N TYR A 113 -9.62 -3.50 7.17
CA TYR A 113 -10.46 -4.41 7.92
C TYR A 113 -10.22 -4.35 9.43
N GLU A 114 -8.96 -4.29 9.87
CA GLU A 114 -8.60 -4.14 11.28
C GLU A 114 -9.14 -2.84 11.87
N ILE A 115 -9.04 -1.71 11.15
CA ILE A 115 -9.64 -0.43 11.57
C ILE A 115 -11.14 -0.63 11.86
N GLY A 116 -11.89 -1.21 10.92
CA GLY A 116 -13.34 -1.39 11.08
C GLY A 116 -13.75 -2.32 12.22
N ARG A 117 -12.96 -3.37 12.50
CA ARG A 117 -13.26 -4.31 13.60
C ARG A 117 -12.89 -3.83 14.98
N THR A 118 -12.15 -2.74 15.06
CA THR A 118 -11.54 -2.29 16.31
C THR A 118 -11.98 -0.89 16.69
N ILE A 119 -13.03 -0.38 16.07
CA ILE A 119 -13.79 0.76 16.56
C ILE A 119 -15.04 0.24 17.28
N ASP A 120 -15.56 1.01 18.23
CA ASP A 120 -16.85 0.71 18.84
C ASP A 120 -17.97 0.74 17.77
N GLN A 121 -18.97 -0.13 17.89
CA GLN A 121 -20.07 -0.25 16.93
C GLN A 121 -20.76 1.10 16.66
N ARG A 122 -20.83 1.97 17.68
CA ARG A 122 -21.44 3.30 17.58
C ARG A 122 -20.72 4.22 16.59
N HIS A 123 -19.47 3.93 16.23
CA HIS A 123 -18.64 4.74 15.34
C HIS A 123 -18.56 4.18 13.91
N ILE A 124 -19.15 3.01 13.63
CA ILE A 124 -19.09 2.38 12.30
C ILE A 124 -19.61 3.31 11.19
N TYR A 125 -20.64 4.10 11.49
CA TYR A 125 -21.22 5.04 10.54
C TYR A 125 -20.19 6.08 10.02
N LEU A 126 -19.17 6.41 10.81
CA LEU A 126 -18.12 7.36 10.41
C LEU A 126 -17.27 6.85 9.24
N ILE A 127 -17.17 5.53 9.07
CA ILE A 127 -16.28 4.90 8.10
C ILE A 127 -16.99 4.02 7.06
N ALA A 128 -18.31 3.89 7.16
CA ALA A 128 -19.10 2.92 6.39
C ALA A 128 -18.94 3.06 4.87
N ASN A 129 -18.78 4.29 4.38
CA ASN A 129 -18.64 4.62 2.95
C ASN A 129 -17.22 5.06 2.58
N LEU A 130 -16.22 4.72 3.40
CA LEU A 130 -14.82 5.07 3.15
C LEU A 130 -14.06 3.80 2.81
N ASP A 131 -13.35 3.82 1.68
CA ASP A 131 -12.72 2.63 1.13
C ASP A 131 -11.26 2.51 1.57
N THR A 132 -10.57 3.64 1.74
CA THR A 132 -9.13 3.63 2.04
C THR A 132 -8.83 3.69 3.53
N ALA A 133 -7.69 3.13 3.94
CA ALA A 133 -7.21 3.25 5.31
C ALA A 133 -6.97 4.72 5.70
N TYR A 134 -6.46 5.53 4.77
CA TYR A 134 -6.23 6.96 5.00
C TYR A 134 -7.53 7.69 5.37
N GLU A 135 -8.57 7.57 4.55
CA GLU A 135 -9.85 8.25 4.78
C GLU A 135 -10.46 7.83 6.12
N ARG A 136 -10.47 6.53 6.41
CA ARG A 136 -10.97 6.00 7.68
C ARG A 136 -10.20 6.56 8.87
N LEU A 137 -8.87 6.52 8.84
CA LEU A 137 -8.03 7.04 9.90
C LEU A 137 -8.19 8.56 10.06
N LYS A 138 -8.34 9.30 8.95
CA LYS A 138 -8.51 10.75 8.95
C LYS A 138 -9.82 11.15 9.62
N VAL A 139 -10.93 10.52 9.26
CA VAL A 139 -12.26 10.80 9.83
C VAL A 139 -12.31 10.38 11.29
N LEU A 140 -11.78 9.20 11.64
CA LEU A 140 -11.72 8.77 13.04
C LEU A 140 -10.87 9.73 13.88
N LYS A 141 -9.74 10.24 13.35
CA LYS A 141 -8.94 11.26 14.02
C LYS A 141 -9.76 12.52 14.29
N GLN A 142 -10.50 13.02 13.29
CA GLN A 142 -11.30 14.24 13.44
C GLN A 142 -12.36 14.15 14.55
N HIS A 143 -12.93 12.96 14.77
CA HIS A 143 -14.03 12.77 15.71
C HIS A 143 -13.59 12.23 17.08
N LEU A 144 -12.49 11.48 17.12
CA LEU A 144 -12.10 10.67 18.28
C LEU A 144 -10.65 10.90 18.70
N CYS A 145 -9.90 11.80 18.07
CA CYS A 145 -8.67 12.31 18.69
C CYS A 145 -9.07 13.33 19.76
N PRO A 146 -8.48 13.29 20.97
CA PRO A 146 -8.64 14.38 21.93
C PRO A 146 -8.26 15.70 21.26
N SER A 147 -9.15 16.69 21.34
CA SER A 147 -8.76 18.08 21.13
C SER A 147 -8.03 18.54 22.37
N ASP A 148 -6.89 19.20 22.20
CA ASP A 148 -6.26 19.94 23.30
C ASP A 148 -7.25 21.04 23.72
N ALA A 149 -8.02 20.77 24.78
CA ALA A 149 -8.92 21.74 25.42
C ALA A 149 -8.17 22.56 26.46
#